data_AF-A0AAW4XS32-F1
#
_entry.id   AF-A0AAW4XS32-F1
#
_cell.length_a   1.000
_cell.length_b   1.000
_cell.length_c   1.000
_cell.angle_alpha   90.00
_cell.angle_beta   90.00
_cell.angle_gamma   90.00
#
_symmetry.space_group_name_H-M   'P 1'
#
loop_
_entity.id
_entity.type
_entity.pdbx_description
1 polymer ?
#
loop_
_entity_poly.entity_id
_entity_poly.type
_entity_poly.pdbx_seq_one_letter_code
_entity_poly.pdbx_strand_id
1 'polypeptide(L)'
;MEVERFRETLTNERLATHNQALSELLLQYVRRLRTVTMTNHKKLQVFVSSTYRDLKPERQAAVEAILKSGHIPAGMELFSAGNESQLETIRRWIDDSDVYMLILGGRYGSVDPKTSLSYTELEYDYALSKDKPIFAVVVTETALDVKVKAEGKDVIETDFSRELQFFREKVLSRICSFFSDTKDIKLAVHETMADYAKRLDFTGWVSGREVVDTKPLLEEISRLRVEKEKLQTQLAETKQAVVVKPVSRPTTRWSDEDLREVAKILQGIEVSTKVFQKDKTQPSVAYPLLRLLSALRDSLITGVANNFNATERDTFIYYNVCPKLEIHELAALEKVAGVQWQRYRLTVKGKALLAFLDKDNVKTVQDSKPSEAVQAAPALALNANPSPRKKRTVKSSGVS
;
A
#
# COMPACT_ATOMS: atom_id res chain seq x y z
N MET A 1 19.92 -0.14 -20.33
CA MET A 1 18.80 0.66 -19.78
C MET A 1 17.45 0.05 -20.13
N GLU A 2 17.22 -0.41 -21.37
CA GLU A 2 15.92 -0.99 -21.77
C GLU A 2 15.61 -2.35 -21.12
N VAL A 3 16.62 -3.22 -20.93
CA VAL A 3 16.41 -4.55 -20.31
C VAL A 3 16.02 -4.47 -18.83
N GLU A 4 16.56 -3.49 -18.10
CA GLU A 4 16.21 -3.23 -16.69
C GLU A 4 14.78 -2.69 -16.56
N ARG A 5 14.41 -1.70 -17.39
CA ARG A 5 13.03 -1.19 -17.45
C ARG A 5 12.01 -2.27 -17.79
N PHE A 6 12.34 -3.17 -18.73
CA PHE A 6 11.48 -4.28 -19.12
C PHE A 6 11.28 -5.31 -18.00
N ARG A 7 12.34 -5.58 -17.21
CA ARG A 7 12.26 -6.45 -16.04
C ARG A 7 11.45 -5.83 -14.89
N GLU A 8 11.57 -4.53 -14.65
CA GLU A 8 10.75 -3.79 -13.68
C GLU A 8 9.27 -3.77 -14.07
N THR A 9 8.94 -3.58 -15.36
CA THR A 9 7.54 -3.63 -15.81
C THR A 9 6.93 -5.03 -15.65
N LEU A 10 7.66 -6.09 -16.02
CA LEU A 10 7.19 -7.48 -15.88
C LEU A 10 7.00 -7.91 -14.41
N THR A 11 7.83 -7.40 -13.50
CA THR A 11 7.72 -7.69 -12.06
C THR A 11 6.55 -6.93 -11.43
N ASN A 12 6.33 -5.67 -11.82
CA ASN A 12 5.18 -4.89 -11.37
C ASN A 12 3.85 -5.43 -11.90
N GLU A 13 3.78 -5.90 -13.15
CA GLU A 13 2.58 -6.54 -13.70
C GLU A 13 2.26 -7.87 -13.00
N ARG A 14 3.29 -8.67 -12.67
CA ARG A 14 3.12 -9.91 -11.89
C ARG A 14 2.66 -9.65 -10.45
N LEU A 15 3.15 -8.60 -9.81
CA LEU A 15 2.71 -8.19 -8.47
C LEU A 15 1.27 -7.66 -8.49
N ALA A 16 0.89 -6.88 -9.52
CA ALA A 16 -0.46 -6.37 -9.68
C ALA A 16 -1.47 -7.50 -9.88
N THR A 17 -1.17 -8.45 -10.76
CA THR A 17 -2.02 -9.63 -11.02
C THR A 17 -2.14 -10.53 -9.78
N HIS A 18 -1.07 -10.72 -9.01
CA HIS A 18 -1.12 -11.51 -7.78
C HIS A 18 -1.95 -10.82 -6.68
N ASN A 19 -1.81 -9.50 -6.50
CA ASN A 19 -2.62 -8.73 -5.56
C ASN A 19 -4.10 -8.71 -5.95
N GLN A 20 -4.39 -8.66 -7.25
CA GLN A 20 -5.76 -8.75 -7.77
C GLN A 20 -6.37 -10.14 -7.49
N ALA A 21 -5.63 -11.22 -7.74
CA ALA A 21 -6.06 -12.58 -7.44
C ALA A 21 -6.29 -12.81 -5.93
N LEU A 22 -5.43 -12.27 -5.06
CA LEU A 22 -5.61 -12.32 -3.60
C LEU A 22 -6.84 -11.51 -3.14
N SER A 23 -7.09 -10.35 -3.75
CA SER A 23 -8.30 -9.55 -3.48
C SER A 23 -9.57 -10.28 -3.88
N GLU A 24 -9.57 -10.92 -5.05
CA GLU A 24 -10.70 -11.74 -5.52
C GLU A 24 -10.93 -12.97 -4.63
N LEU A 25 -9.87 -13.66 -4.21
CA LEU A 25 -9.95 -14.77 -3.24
C LEU A 25 -10.48 -14.32 -1.89
N LEU A 26 -10.02 -13.18 -1.37
CA LEU A 26 -10.55 -12.59 -0.13
C LEU A 26 -12.02 -12.20 -0.29
N LEU A 27 -12.42 -11.62 -1.41
CA LEU A 27 -13.82 -11.31 -1.71
C LEU A 27 -14.68 -12.57 -1.83
N GLN A 28 -14.18 -13.62 -2.48
CA GLN A 28 -14.86 -14.91 -2.58
C GLN A 28 -15.00 -15.56 -1.20
N TYR A 29 -13.96 -15.49 -0.37
CA TYR A 29 -13.95 -16.01 0.99
C TYR A 29 -14.89 -15.22 1.90
N VAL A 30 -14.89 -13.89 1.85
CA VAL A 30 -15.84 -13.04 2.57
C VAL A 30 -17.28 -13.33 2.12
N ARG A 31 -17.53 -13.47 0.80
CA ARG A 31 -18.84 -13.86 0.28
C ARG A 31 -19.26 -15.24 0.76
N ARG A 32 -18.34 -16.20 0.81
CA ARG A 32 -18.55 -17.57 1.30
C ARG A 32 -18.84 -17.60 2.80
N LEU A 33 -18.09 -16.83 3.60
CA LEU A 33 -18.38 -16.64 5.02
C LEU A 33 -19.76 -16.01 5.20
N ARG A 34 -20.11 -15.01 4.37
CA ARG A 34 -21.42 -14.37 4.37
C ARG A 34 -22.57 -15.32 4.02
N THR A 35 -22.34 -16.29 3.13
CA THR A 35 -23.32 -17.34 2.78
C THR A 35 -23.39 -18.43 3.85
N VAL A 36 -22.28 -18.82 4.47
CA VAL A 36 -22.26 -19.74 5.62
C VAL A 36 -22.93 -19.12 6.85
N THR A 37 -22.88 -17.80 7.02
CA THR A 37 -23.66 -17.10 8.07
C THR A 37 -25.14 -16.93 7.73
N MET A 38 -25.58 -17.18 6.49
CA MET A 38 -26.99 -17.15 6.09
C MET A 38 -27.73 -18.47 6.42
N THR A 39 -27.01 -19.54 6.79
CA THR A 39 -27.61 -20.75 7.38
C THR A 39 -27.68 -20.68 8.91
N ASN A 40 -27.71 -19.47 9.47
CA ASN A 40 -27.85 -19.27 10.89
C ASN A 40 -29.35 -19.10 11.19
N HIS A 41 -29.91 -19.96 12.04
CA HIS A 41 -31.32 -19.89 12.45
C HIS A 41 -31.55 -18.71 13.40
N LYS A 42 -31.34 -17.49 12.90
CA LYS A 42 -31.47 -16.25 13.66
C LYS A 42 -32.89 -16.11 14.19
N LYS A 43 -33.02 -15.93 15.49
CA LYS A 43 -34.29 -15.62 16.15
C LYS A 43 -34.37 -14.11 16.34
N LEU A 44 -35.46 -13.49 15.92
CA LEU A 44 -35.69 -12.06 16.16
C LEU A 44 -36.38 -11.89 17.50
N GLN A 45 -36.00 -10.87 18.25
CA GLN A 45 -36.78 -10.39 19.39
C GLN A 45 -37.80 -9.36 18.89
N VAL A 46 -39.07 -9.57 19.22
CA VAL A 46 -40.20 -8.74 18.79
C VAL A 46 -40.83 -8.07 20.01
N PHE A 47 -40.72 -6.76 20.13
CA PHE A 47 -41.39 -6.00 21.18
C PHE A 47 -42.87 -5.82 20.83
N VAL A 48 -43.78 -6.31 21.68
CA VAL A 48 -45.23 -6.20 21.50
C VAL A 48 -45.76 -5.05 22.35
N SER A 49 -46.14 -3.96 21.67
CA SER A 49 -46.79 -2.79 22.24
C SER A 49 -48.30 -2.86 22.04
N SER A 50 -49.06 -2.60 23.10
CA SER A 50 -50.52 -2.53 23.08
C SER A 50 -51.03 -1.93 24.39
N THR A 51 -52.27 -1.46 24.43
CA THR A 51 -52.99 -1.39 25.70
C THR A 51 -53.17 -2.80 26.28
N TYR A 52 -53.26 -2.91 27.60
CA TYR A 52 -53.25 -4.22 28.25
C TYR A 52 -54.65 -4.76 28.55
N ARG A 53 -55.49 -3.97 29.23
CA ARG A 53 -56.75 -4.48 29.83
C ARG A 53 -57.75 -4.97 28.79
N ASP A 54 -57.91 -4.22 27.71
CA ASP A 54 -58.85 -4.46 26.61
C ASP A 54 -58.30 -5.43 25.55
N LEU A 55 -56.98 -5.61 25.43
CA LEU A 55 -56.36 -6.41 24.35
C LEU A 55 -55.67 -7.68 24.83
N LYS A 56 -56.01 -8.21 26.02
CA LYS A 56 -55.35 -9.43 26.53
C LYS A 56 -55.39 -10.61 25.54
N PRO A 57 -56.55 -10.95 24.93
CA PRO A 57 -56.61 -12.07 23.98
C PRO A 57 -55.75 -11.84 22.73
N GLU A 58 -55.75 -10.62 22.21
CA GLU A 58 -54.99 -10.24 21.01
C GLU A 58 -53.49 -10.23 21.29
N ARG A 59 -53.08 -9.70 22.44
CA ARG A 59 -51.68 -9.72 22.89
C ARG A 59 -51.17 -11.14 23.09
N GLN A 60 -51.96 -12.00 23.72
CA GLN A 60 -51.65 -13.42 23.87
C GLN A 60 -51.52 -14.12 22.51
N ALA A 61 -52.42 -13.81 21.56
CA ALA A 61 -52.37 -14.36 20.22
C ALA A 61 -51.09 -13.94 19.47
N ALA A 62 -50.65 -12.69 19.61
CA ALA A 62 -49.40 -12.21 19.05
C ALA A 62 -48.19 -12.94 19.65
N VAL A 63 -48.12 -13.05 20.98
CA VAL A 63 -47.06 -13.79 21.69
C VAL A 63 -46.96 -15.24 21.20
N GLU A 64 -48.10 -15.93 21.10
CA GLU A 64 -48.15 -17.30 20.58
C GLU A 64 -47.65 -17.41 19.12
N ALA A 65 -48.05 -16.47 18.25
CA ALA A 65 -47.63 -16.49 16.85
C ALA A 65 -46.15 -16.18 16.67
N ILE A 66 -45.59 -15.28 17.47
CA ILE A 66 -44.15 -14.96 17.49
C ILE A 66 -43.36 -16.22 17.89
N LEU A 67 -43.78 -16.89 18.97
CA LEU A 67 -43.15 -18.13 19.43
C LEU A 67 -43.25 -19.26 18.39
N LYS A 68 -44.43 -19.44 17.77
CA LYS A 68 -44.63 -20.44 16.71
C LYS A 68 -43.83 -20.15 15.44
N SER A 69 -43.53 -18.88 15.18
CA SER A 69 -42.61 -18.47 14.12
C SER A 69 -41.14 -18.69 14.48
N GLY A 70 -40.83 -19.17 15.69
CA GLY A 70 -39.48 -19.45 16.16
C GLY A 70 -38.72 -18.22 16.68
N HIS A 71 -39.43 -17.13 16.96
CA HIS A 71 -38.91 -15.84 17.43
C HIS A 71 -39.22 -15.62 18.91
N ILE A 72 -38.68 -14.53 19.48
CA ILE A 72 -38.71 -14.25 20.92
C ILE A 72 -39.64 -13.05 21.15
N PRO A 73 -40.81 -13.21 21.80
CA PRO A 73 -41.64 -12.09 22.18
C PRO A 73 -41.04 -11.34 23.37
N ALA A 74 -41.08 -10.02 23.33
CA ALA A 74 -40.73 -9.13 24.43
C ALA A 74 -41.88 -8.16 24.70
N GLY A 75 -42.06 -7.75 25.94
CA GLY A 75 -43.18 -6.90 26.33
C GLY A 75 -43.27 -6.68 27.82
N MET A 76 -44.35 -6.02 28.25
CA MET A 76 -44.60 -5.65 29.64
C MET A 76 -44.64 -6.85 30.61
N GLU A 77 -44.86 -8.06 30.10
CA GLU A 77 -44.85 -9.32 30.83
C GLU A 77 -43.49 -9.63 31.48
N LEU A 78 -42.41 -9.08 30.93
CA LEU A 78 -41.03 -9.34 31.33
C LEU A 78 -40.48 -8.22 32.23
N PHE A 79 -41.26 -7.19 32.53
CA PHE A 79 -40.81 -6.06 33.34
C PHE A 79 -40.62 -6.52 34.78
N SER A 80 -39.36 -6.54 35.24
CA SER A 80 -39.02 -6.89 36.62
C SER A 80 -39.24 -5.69 37.54
N ALA A 81 -39.64 -5.96 38.78
CA ALA A 81 -39.68 -4.91 39.81
C ALA A 81 -38.25 -4.36 40.03
N GLY A 82 -38.09 -3.04 39.96
CA GLY A 82 -36.80 -2.38 40.08
C GLY A 82 -36.93 -0.89 40.41
N ASN A 83 -35.78 -0.22 40.57
CA ASN A 83 -35.69 1.20 40.93
C ASN A 83 -35.76 2.14 39.71
N GLU A 84 -35.74 1.60 38.48
CA GLU A 84 -35.80 2.37 37.24
C GLU A 84 -37.22 2.90 36.97
N SER A 85 -37.32 4.01 36.23
CA SER A 85 -38.63 4.48 35.79
C SER A 85 -39.21 3.54 34.73
N GLN A 86 -40.54 3.37 34.73
CA GLN A 86 -41.25 2.50 33.78
C GLN A 86 -40.87 2.79 32.31
N LEU A 87 -40.70 4.08 31.96
CA LEU A 87 -40.34 4.51 30.61
C LEU A 87 -38.91 4.13 30.22
N GLU A 88 -37.94 4.19 31.15
CA GLU A 88 -36.56 3.77 30.89
C GLU A 88 -36.49 2.26 30.64
N THR A 89 -37.20 1.47 31.45
CA THR A 89 -37.31 0.02 31.25
C THR A 89 -37.93 -0.31 29.90
N ILE A 90 -39.04 0.36 29.52
CA ILE A 90 -39.67 0.21 28.21
C ILE A 90 -38.70 0.51 27.07
N ARG A 91 -38.00 1.65 27.13
CA ARG A 91 -37.02 2.06 26.11
C ARG A 91 -35.92 1.04 25.92
N ARG A 92 -35.39 0.50 27.02
CA ARG A 92 -34.38 -0.56 26.98
C ARG A 92 -34.89 -1.81 26.27
N TRP A 93 -36.12 -2.26 26.58
CA TRP A 93 -36.71 -3.42 25.90
C TRP A 93 -36.94 -3.18 24.40
N ILE A 94 -37.29 -1.96 24.00
CA ILE A 94 -37.38 -1.59 22.58
C ILE A 94 -35.98 -1.59 21.93
N ASP A 95 -34.98 -1.03 22.60
CA ASP A 95 -33.60 -1.00 22.11
C ASP A 95 -33.03 -2.42 21.92
N ASP A 96 -33.29 -3.34 22.85
CA ASP A 96 -32.87 -4.74 22.82
C ASP A 96 -33.66 -5.60 21.80
N SER A 97 -34.77 -5.10 21.27
CA SER A 97 -35.63 -5.84 20.32
C SER A 97 -35.24 -5.56 18.87
N ASP A 98 -35.30 -6.57 18.01
CA ASP A 98 -35.02 -6.43 16.56
C ASP A 98 -36.19 -5.79 15.80
N VAL A 99 -37.42 -6.06 16.24
CA VAL A 99 -38.66 -5.63 15.59
C VAL A 99 -39.62 -5.05 16.62
N TYR A 100 -40.38 -4.03 16.22
CA TYR A 100 -41.45 -3.45 17.02
C TYR A 100 -42.82 -3.77 16.41
N MET A 101 -43.71 -4.33 17.20
CA MET A 101 -45.09 -4.65 16.83
C MET A 101 -46.05 -3.79 17.64
N LEU A 102 -46.97 -3.09 16.96
CA LEU A 102 -48.07 -2.39 17.62
C LEU A 102 -49.40 -3.14 17.39
N ILE A 103 -50.16 -3.37 18.45
CA ILE A 103 -51.58 -3.74 18.37
C ILE A 103 -52.40 -2.53 18.84
N LEU A 104 -53.10 -1.89 17.91
CA LEU A 104 -53.89 -0.69 18.20
C LEU A 104 -55.37 -1.04 18.32
N GLY A 105 -55.88 -0.97 19.55
CA GLY A 105 -57.28 -1.22 19.91
C GLY A 105 -58.14 0.04 19.99
N GLY A 106 -59.21 -0.04 20.78
CA GLY A 106 -60.16 1.06 20.98
C GLY A 106 -59.79 2.04 22.10
N ARG A 107 -58.69 1.80 22.82
CA ARG A 107 -58.26 2.61 23.97
C ARG A 107 -56.96 3.36 23.69
N TYR A 108 -56.81 4.56 24.27
CA TYR A 108 -55.55 5.30 24.19
C TYR A 108 -54.50 4.75 25.16
N GLY A 109 -54.94 4.29 26.34
CA GLY A 109 -54.09 3.69 27.35
C GLY A 109 -53.75 4.63 28.50
N SER A 110 -52.78 4.24 29.33
CA SER A 110 -52.32 5.09 30.43
C SER A 110 -51.47 6.24 29.90
N VAL A 111 -51.75 7.45 30.36
CA VAL A 111 -51.05 8.68 29.95
C VAL A 111 -49.91 8.99 30.92
N ASP A 112 -48.75 9.31 30.39
CA ASP A 112 -47.63 9.80 31.20
C ASP A 112 -47.89 11.26 31.63
N PRO A 113 -47.85 11.58 32.93
CA PRO A 113 -48.18 12.91 33.42
C PRO A 113 -47.20 14.00 32.97
N LYS A 114 -45.99 13.64 32.51
CA LYS A 114 -44.98 14.62 32.08
C LYS A 114 -45.17 15.03 30.61
N THR A 115 -45.51 14.08 29.75
CA THR A 115 -45.61 14.28 28.30
C THR A 115 -47.06 14.44 27.82
N SER A 116 -48.04 14.05 28.62
CA SER A 116 -49.47 14.00 28.26
C SER A 116 -49.78 13.08 27.07
N LEU A 117 -48.87 12.18 26.72
CA LEU A 117 -49.07 11.13 25.72
C LEU A 117 -49.26 9.77 26.39
N SER A 118 -49.98 8.87 25.72
CA SER A 118 -50.08 7.49 26.20
C SER A 118 -48.73 6.77 26.14
N TYR A 119 -48.50 5.84 27.06
CA TYR A 119 -47.30 4.99 27.02
C TYR A 119 -47.16 4.27 25.68
N THR A 120 -48.26 3.78 25.09
CA THR A 120 -48.28 3.13 23.77
C THR A 120 -47.82 4.09 22.65
N GLU A 121 -48.24 5.36 22.71
CA GLU A 121 -47.80 6.36 21.73
C GLU A 121 -46.33 6.74 21.93
N LEU A 122 -45.89 6.89 23.18
CA LEU A 122 -44.48 7.13 23.51
C LEU A 122 -43.57 5.98 23.06
N GLU A 123 -44.02 4.74 23.23
CA GLU A 123 -43.35 3.54 22.73
C GLU A 123 -43.19 3.58 21.21
N TYR A 124 -44.27 3.91 20.51
CA TYR A 124 -44.29 3.99 19.05
C TYR A 124 -43.34 5.08 18.53
N ASP A 125 -43.39 6.27 19.11
CA ASP A 125 -42.53 7.39 18.73
C ASP A 125 -41.06 7.10 19.04
N TYR A 126 -40.78 6.42 20.15
CA TYR A 126 -39.42 5.98 20.47
C TYR A 126 -38.91 4.96 19.47
N ALA A 127 -39.71 3.94 19.12
CA ALA A 127 -39.33 2.93 18.13
C ALA A 127 -39.05 3.56 16.75
N LEU A 128 -39.85 4.56 16.34
CA LEU A 128 -39.61 5.34 15.13
C LEU A 128 -38.28 6.10 15.20
N SER A 129 -37.99 6.75 16.34
CA SER A 129 -36.72 7.49 16.52
C SER A 129 -35.46 6.62 16.48
N LYS A 130 -35.62 5.30 16.65
CA LYS A 130 -34.55 4.30 16.63
C LYS A 130 -34.44 3.57 15.30
N ASP A 131 -35.21 3.97 14.29
CA ASP A 131 -35.30 3.32 12.98
C ASP A 131 -35.58 1.81 13.09
N LYS A 132 -36.34 1.40 14.10
CA LYS A 132 -36.73 -0.01 14.26
C LYS A 132 -37.70 -0.40 13.15
N PRO A 133 -37.58 -1.60 12.55
CA PRO A 133 -38.63 -2.16 11.72
C PRO A 133 -39.94 -2.28 12.52
N ILE A 134 -40.96 -1.56 12.08
CA ILE A 134 -42.26 -1.45 12.74
C ILE A 134 -43.35 -2.04 11.85
N PHE A 135 -44.20 -2.87 12.43
CA PHE A 135 -45.48 -3.24 11.84
C PHE A 135 -46.62 -3.06 12.85
N ALA A 136 -47.77 -2.59 12.38
CA ALA A 136 -48.93 -2.33 13.21
C ALA A 136 -50.13 -3.15 12.72
N VAL A 137 -50.88 -3.68 13.69
CA VAL A 137 -52.16 -4.38 13.46
C VAL A 137 -53.26 -3.62 14.19
N VAL A 138 -54.21 -3.10 13.42
CA VAL A 138 -55.19 -2.10 13.88
C VAL A 138 -56.59 -2.69 13.91
N VAL A 139 -57.34 -2.46 14.99
CA VAL A 139 -58.72 -2.97 15.11
C VAL A 139 -59.62 -2.35 14.05
N THR A 140 -60.46 -3.16 13.42
CA THR A 140 -61.52 -2.68 12.52
C THR A 140 -62.66 -2.05 13.32
N GLU A 141 -63.34 -1.04 12.77
CA GLU A 141 -64.48 -0.40 13.43
C GLU A 141 -65.59 -1.42 13.73
N THR A 142 -65.83 -2.35 12.81
CA THR A 142 -66.84 -3.41 12.98
C THR A 142 -66.51 -4.35 14.13
N ALA A 143 -65.24 -4.73 14.31
CA ALA A 143 -64.84 -5.57 15.42
C ALA A 143 -64.86 -4.82 16.75
N LEU A 144 -64.51 -3.53 16.74
CA LEU A 144 -64.61 -2.69 17.91
C LEU A 144 -66.07 -2.57 18.39
N ASP A 145 -67.02 -2.36 17.48
CA ASP A 145 -68.45 -2.34 17.79
C ASP A 145 -68.95 -3.66 18.40
N VAL A 146 -68.49 -4.80 17.86
CA VAL A 146 -68.81 -6.13 18.40
C VAL A 146 -68.27 -6.28 19.82
N LYS A 147 -67.03 -5.83 20.05
CA LYS A 147 -66.38 -5.91 21.36
C LYS A 147 -67.06 -5.02 22.40
N VAL A 148 -67.47 -3.81 22.02
CA VAL A 148 -68.26 -2.91 22.88
C VAL A 148 -69.60 -3.54 23.28
N LYS A 149 -70.26 -4.25 22.36
CA LYS A 149 -71.51 -4.97 22.66
C LYS A 149 -71.31 -6.14 23.62
N ALA A 150 -70.16 -6.82 23.56
CA ALA A 150 -69.86 -7.99 24.36
C ALA A 150 -69.29 -7.64 25.75
N GLU A 151 -68.39 -6.66 25.83
CA GLU A 151 -67.59 -6.34 27.02
C GLU A 151 -67.94 -4.98 27.64
N GLY A 152 -68.80 -4.20 26.99
CA GLY A 152 -69.22 -2.88 27.46
C GLY A 152 -68.31 -1.74 26.97
N LYS A 153 -68.47 -0.54 27.54
CA LYS A 153 -67.73 0.66 27.12
C LYS A 153 -66.27 0.70 27.61
N ASP A 154 -65.85 -0.21 28.47
CA ASP A 154 -64.50 -0.22 29.03
C ASP A 154 -63.40 -0.58 28.00
N VAL A 155 -63.80 -1.03 26.81
CA VAL A 155 -62.91 -1.36 25.68
C VAL A 155 -62.74 -0.22 24.67
N ILE A 156 -63.42 0.92 24.89
CA ILE A 156 -63.27 2.14 24.09
C ILE A 156 -62.78 3.30 24.93
N GLU A 157 -62.09 4.24 24.27
CA GLU A 157 -61.62 5.46 24.91
C GLU A 157 -62.72 6.52 25.00
N THR A 158 -62.93 7.05 26.20
CA THR A 158 -63.86 8.15 26.47
C THR A 158 -63.17 9.45 26.86
N ASP A 159 -62.01 9.35 27.51
CA ASP A 159 -61.37 10.49 28.16
C ASP A 159 -60.40 11.17 27.19
N PHE A 160 -59.70 10.37 26.39
CA PHE A 160 -58.68 10.81 25.44
C PHE A 160 -59.02 10.44 23.98
N SER A 161 -60.30 10.54 23.61
CA SER A 161 -60.78 10.09 22.30
C SER A 161 -60.13 10.86 21.13
N ARG A 162 -59.80 12.14 21.33
CA ARG A 162 -59.16 12.98 20.30
C ARG A 162 -57.70 12.58 20.09
N GLU A 163 -56.98 12.34 21.18
CA GLU A 163 -55.59 11.89 21.20
C GLU A 163 -55.47 10.50 20.56
N LEU A 164 -56.39 9.58 20.90
CA LEU A 164 -56.47 8.28 20.23
C LEU A 164 -56.71 8.42 18.72
N GLN A 165 -57.60 9.32 18.30
CA GLN A 165 -57.84 9.56 16.89
C GLN A 165 -56.57 10.03 16.17
N PHE A 166 -55.87 11.02 16.73
CA PHE A 166 -54.61 11.49 16.15
C PHE A 166 -53.54 10.39 16.12
N PHE A 167 -53.45 9.57 17.18
CA PHE A 167 -52.52 8.46 17.21
C PHE A 167 -52.87 7.41 16.15
N ARG A 168 -54.15 7.09 15.98
CA ARG A 168 -54.65 6.18 14.93
C ARG A 168 -54.32 6.71 13.54
N GLU A 169 -54.54 8.00 13.27
CA GLU A 169 -54.17 8.64 12.00
C GLU A 169 -52.66 8.59 11.77
N LYS A 170 -51.85 8.85 12.81
CA LYS A 170 -50.39 8.74 12.75
C LYS A 170 -49.95 7.33 12.38
N VAL A 171 -50.52 6.31 13.02
CA VAL A 171 -50.21 4.89 12.72
C VAL A 171 -50.64 4.51 11.30
N LEU A 172 -51.85 4.89 10.89
CA LEU A 172 -52.41 4.59 9.56
C LEU A 172 -51.73 5.35 8.41
N SER A 173 -50.87 6.33 8.71
CA SER A 173 -50.02 6.96 7.68
C SER A 173 -49.01 5.99 7.04
N ARG A 174 -48.80 4.83 7.67
CA ARG A 174 -47.94 3.74 7.19
C ARG A 174 -48.79 2.52 6.81
N ILE A 175 -48.20 1.59 6.05
CA ILE A 175 -48.85 0.32 5.72
C ILE A 175 -49.08 -0.45 7.03
N CYS A 176 -50.35 -0.73 7.33
CA CYS A 176 -50.79 -1.46 8.52
C CYS A 176 -51.66 -2.65 8.10
N SER A 177 -51.68 -3.68 8.93
CA SER A 177 -52.67 -4.75 8.85
C SER A 177 -53.87 -4.41 9.74
N PHE A 178 -55.00 -5.06 9.50
CA PHE A 178 -56.21 -4.89 10.31
C PHE A 178 -56.61 -6.22 10.94
N PHE A 179 -57.26 -6.16 12.11
CA PHE A 179 -57.79 -7.35 12.78
C PHE A 179 -59.25 -7.18 13.17
N SER A 180 -60.00 -8.26 13.02
CA SER A 180 -61.35 -8.41 13.56
C SER A 180 -61.44 -9.49 14.64
N ASP A 181 -60.52 -10.45 14.62
CA ASP A 181 -60.37 -11.45 15.67
C ASP A 181 -58.88 -11.78 15.95
N THR A 182 -58.66 -12.73 16.86
CA THR A 182 -57.30 -13.17 17.23
C THR A 182 -56.57 -13.93 16.13
N LYS A 183 -57.27 -14.50 15.14
CA LYS A 183 -56.65 -15.22 14.02
C LYS A 183 -55.97 -14.23 13.06
N ASP A 184 -56.60 -13.07 12.85
CA ASP A 184 -56.02 -12.00 12.03
C ASP A 184 -54.70 -11.50 12.62
N ILE A 185 -54.61 -11.37 13.95
CA ILE A 185 -53.36 -11.05 14.65
C ILE A 185 -52.28 -12.10 14.35
N LYS A 186 -52.63 -13.39 14.50
CA LYS A 186 -51.68 -14.49 14.24
C LYS A 186 -51.22 -14.50 12.79
N LEU A 187 -52.14 -14.29 11.86
CA LEU A 187 -51.84 -14.22 10.42
C LEU A 187 -50.90 -13.06 10.10
N ALA A 188 -51.21 -11.85 10.59
CA ALA A 188 -50.39 -10.66 10.37
C ALA A 188 -48.95 -10.85 10.90
N VAL A 189 -48.80 -11.49 12.06
CA VAL A 189 -47.48 -11.85 12.62
C VAL A 189 -46.76 -12.83 11.69
N HIS A 190 -47.39 -13.95 11.31
CA HIS A 190 -46.74 -14.95 10.47
C HIS A 190 -46.32 -14.40 9.10
N GLU A 191 -47.17 -13.60 8.46
CA GLU A 191 -46.87 -12.96 7.17
C GLU A 191 -45.71 -11.97 7.29
N THR A 192 -45.76 -11.09 8.30
CA THR A 192 -44.72 -10.05 8.49
C THR A 192 -43.38 -10.68 8.82
N MET A 193 -43.34 -11.66 9.74
CA MET A 193 -42.09 -12.32 10.10
C MET A 193 -41.49 -13.09 8.91
N ALA A 194 -42.33 -13.72 8.07
CA ALA A 194 -41.87 -14.39 6.86
C ALA A 194 -41.35 -13.42 5.78
N ASP A 195 -41.94 -12.23 5.63
CA ASP A 195 -41.46 -11.17 4.75
C ASP A 195 -40.14 -10.58 5.25
N TYR A 196 -40.06 -10.27 6.55
CA TYR A 196 -38.89 -9.73 7.22
C TYR A 196 -37.70 -10.68 7.13
N ALA A 197 -37.92 -11.98 7.30
CA ALA A 197 -36.88 -13.00 7.13
C ALA A 197 -36.28 -13.03 5.71
N LYS A 198 -37.01 -12.57 4.68
CA LYS A 198 -36.53 -12.53 3.30
C LYS A 198 -35.86 -11.20 2.94
N ARG A 199 -36.37 -10.09 3.44
CA ARG A 199 -36.00 -8.74 2.99
C ARG A 199 -34.94 -8.07 3.84
N LEU A 200 -34.83 -8.42 5.12
CA LEU A 200 -34.03 -7.70 6.10
C LEU A 200 -32.88 -8.57 6.61
N ASP A 201 -31.68 -8.02 6.61
CA ASP A 201 -30.49 -8.67 7.20
C ASP A 201 -30.37 -8.24 8.67
N PHE A 202 -31.16 -8.89 9.53
CA PHE A 202 -31.11 -8.64 10.97
C PHE A 202 -29.87 -9.24 11.62
N THR A 203 -29.34 -8.58 12.66
CA THR A 203 -28.27 -9.13 13.50
C THR A 203 -28.78 -10.31 14.33
N GLY A 204 -29.95 -10.19 14.96
CA GLY A 204 -30.72 -11.27 15.59
C GLY A 204 -29.99 -12.10 16.66
N TRP A 205 -30.73 -13.00 17.30
CA TRP A 205 -30.23 -13.96 18.27
C TRP A 205 -29.79 -15.25 17.58
N VAL A 206 -28.60 -15.73 17.90
CA VAL A 206 -28.05 -16.99 17.39
C VAL A 206 -27.70 -17.89 18.57
N SER A 207 -27.78 -19.20 18.38
CA SER A 207 -27.38 -20.13 19.43
C SER A 207 -25.89 -19.95 19.71
N GLY A 208 -25.48 -19.99 20.99
CA GLY A 208 -24.06 -19.94 21.36
C GLY A 208 -23.22 -21.06 20.73
N ARG A 209 -23.86 -22.17 20.28
CA ARG A 209 -23.20 -23.25 19.52
C ARG A 209 -22.92 -22.88 18.06
N GLU A 210 -23.69 -21.95 17.50
CA GLU A 210 -23.58 -21.47 16.11
C GLU A 210 -22.61 -20.29 16.00
N VAL A 211 -22.25 -19.67 17.14
CA VAL A 211 -21.18 -18.68 17.20
C VAL A 211 -19.85 -19.39 16.95
N VAL A 212 -19.31 -19.21 15.75
CA VAL A 212 -17.98 -19.72 15.39
C VAL A 212 -16.96 -19.14 16.36
N ASP A 213 -16.12 -20.00 16.97
CA ASP A 213 -15.00 -19.54 17.78
C ASP A 213 -14.03 -18.77 16.88
N THR A 214 -14.06 -17.45 16.98
CA THR A 214 -13.23 -16.55 16.17
C THR A 214 -11.85 -16.33 16.80
N LYS A 215 -11.58 -16.84 18.01
CA LYS A 215 -10.30 -16.64 18.68
C LYS A 215 -9.11 -17.18 17.87
N PRO A 216 -9.13 -18.41 17.32
CA PRO A 216 -8.00 -18.90 16.52
C PRO A 216 -7.75 -18.05 15.27
N LEU A 217 -8.82 -17.52 14.65
CA LEU A 217 -8.72 -16.63 13.50
C LEU A 217 -8.16 -15.26 13.88
N LEU A 218 -8.57 -14.70 15.03
CA LEU A 218 -8.04 -13.44 15.56
C LEU A 218 -6.56 -13.57 15.91
N GLU A 219 -6.16 -14.68 16.52
CA GLU A 219 -4.75 -15.01 16.80
C GLU A 219 -3.94 -15.12 15.50
N GLU A 220 -4.48 -15.81 14.49
CA GLU A 220 -3.86 -15.93 13.16
C GLU A 220 -3.72 -14.56 12.47
N ILE A 221 -4.75 -13.71 12.51
CA ILE A 221 -4.71 -12.35 11.95
C ILE A 221 -3.64 -11.50 12.68
N SER A 222 -3.56 -11.63 14.01
CA SER A 222 -2.53 -10.94 14.80
C SER A 222 -1.12 -11.40 14.41
N ARG A 223 -0.91 -12.72 14.29
CA ARG A 223 0.37 -13.30 13.84
C ARG A 223 0.74 -12.82 12.44
N LEU A 224 -0.21 -12.88 11.50
CA LEU A 224 0.00 -12.45 10.11
C LEU A 224 0.28 -10.95 10.02
N ARG A 225 -0.29 -10.11 10.88
CA ARG A 225 0.04 -8.68 10.96
C ARG A 225 1.49 -8.47 11.41
N VAL A 226 1.92 -9.15 12.47
CA VAL A 226 3.30 -9.09 12.96
C VAL A 226 4.27 -9.59 11.90
N GLU A 227 3.95 -10.70 11.23
CA GLU A 227 4.78 -11.25 10.16
C GLU A 227 4.84 -10.32 8.95
N LYS A 228 3.72 -9.71 8.56
CA LYS A 228 3.68 -8.69 7.50
C LYS A 228 4.56 -7.49 7.85
N GLU A 229 4.48 -7.00 9.07
CA GLU A 229 5.31 -5.88 9.53
C GLU A 229 6.80 -6.27 9.49
N LYS A 230 7.14 -7.46 9.99
CA LYS A 230 8.50 -8.00 9.93
C LYS A 230 9.01 -8.12 8.50
N LEU A 231 8.20 -8.65 7.58
CA LEU A 231 8.55 -8.78 6.16
C LEU A 231 8.66 -7.42 5.48
N GLN A 232 7.83 -6.44 5.84
CA GLN A 232 7.93 -5.07 5.35
C GLN A 232 9.22 -4.39 5.84
N THR A 233 9.59 -4.59 7.10
CA THR A 233 10.87 -4.12 7.66
C THR A 233 12.03 -4.80 6.96
N GLN A 234 12.00 -6.13 6.79
CA GLN A 234 13.03 -6.86 6.05
C GLN A 234 13.09 -6.45 4.57
N LEU A 235 11.97 -6.11 3.93
CA LEU A 235 11.94 -5.55 2.58
C LEU A 235 12.52 -4.14 2.55
N ALA A 236 12.26 -3.31 3.56
CA ALA A 236 12.85 -1.98 3.68
C ALA A 236 14.37 -2.08 3.93
N GLU A 237 14.80 -2.98 4.80
CA GLU A 237 16.21 -3.28 5.08
C GLU A 237 16.90 -3.91 3.88
N THR A 238 16.26 -4.83 3.15
CA THR A 238 16.82 -5.45 1.95
C THR A 238 16.85 -4.46 0.80
N LYS A 239 15.82 -3.62 0.62
CA LYS A 239 15.85 -2.50 -0.34
C LYS A 239 16.93 -1.50 0.03
N GLN A 240 17.09 -1.17 1.31
CA GLN A 240 18.21 -0.37 1.80
C GLN A 240 19.53 -1.10 1.55
N ALA A 241 19.66 -2.40 1.77
CA ALA A 241 20.88 -3.17 1.51
C ALA A 241 21.18 -3.33 0.01
N VAL A 242 20.18 -3.29 -0.86
CA VAL A 242 20.33 -3.23 -2.32
C VAL A 242 20.67 -1.80 -2.77
N VAL A 243 20.25 -0.77 -2.03
CA VAL A 243 20.67 0.64 -2.23
C VAL A 243 22.04 0.94 -1.58
N VAL A 244 22.44 0.19 -0.55
CA VAL A 244 23.65 0.36 0.28
C VAL A 244 24.75 -0.66 -0.08
N LYS A 245 24.46 -1.65 -0.92
CA LYS A 245 25.47 -2.21 -1.82
C LYS A 245 25.40 -1.42 -3.12
N PRO A 246 26.18 -0.34 -3.28
CA PRO A 246 26.63 -0.07 -4.62
C PRO A 246 27.28 -1.38 -5.06
N VAL A 247 26.77 -2.01 -6.12
CA VAL A 247 27.73 -2.41 -7.15
C VAL A 247 28.49 -1.12 -7.37
N SER A 248 29.71 -1.06 -6.85
CA SER A 248 30.61 0.04 -7.05
C SER A 248 30.76 0.17 -8.55
N ARG A 249 29.90 0.95 -9.20
CA ARG A 249 30.34 1.76 -10.32
C ARG A 249 31.46 2.58 -9.69
N PRO A 250 32.73 2.33 -10.05
CA PRO A 250 33.84 3.02 -9.41
C PRO A 250 33.53 4.51 -9.53
N THR A 251 33.40 5.16 -8.38
CA THR A 251 33.38 6.61 -8.25
C THR A 251 34.52 7.11 -9.12
N THR A 252 34.19 7.78 -10.21
CA THR A 252 35.14 8.12 -11.28
C THR A 252 36.09 9.26 -10.87
N ARG A 253 36.25 9.49 -9.57
CA ARG A 253 37.04 10.56 -8.99
C ARG A 253 37.90 9.96 -7.88
N TRP A 254 39.16 9.71 -8.20
CA TRP A 254 40.19 9.37 -7.22
C TRP A 254 40.35 10.52 -6.22
N SER A 255 40.48 10.18 -4.94
CA SER A 255 40.85 11.16 -3.91
C SER A 255 42.31 11.58 -4.07
N ASP A 256 42.71 12.72 -3.48
CA ASP A 256 44.11 13.17 -3.48
C ASP A 256 45.05 12.13 -2.81
N GLU A 257 44.53 11.27 -1.92
CA GLU A 257 45.32 10.21 -1.28
C GLU A 257 45.52 9.00 -2.20
N ASP A 258 44.46 8.56 -2.90
CA ASP A 258 44.57 7.51 -3.91
C ASP A 258 45.56 7.92 -5.01
N LEU A 259 45.55 9.19 -5.40
CA LEU A 259 46.47 9.77 -6.40
C LEU A 259 47.92 9.76 -5.92
N ARG A 260 48.17 10.05 -4.64
CA ARG A 260 49.50 9.97 -4.04
C ARG A 260 50.02 8.54 -3.98
N GLU A 261 49.18 7.59 -3.59
CA GLU A 261 49.55 6.17 -3.52
C GLU A 261 49.92 5.64 -4.91
N VAL A 262 49.08 5.90 -5.92
CA VAL A 262 49.37 5.51 -7.31
C VAL A 262 50.65 6.19 -7.81
N ALA A 263 50.86 7.49 -7.54
CA ALA A 263 52.10 8.16 -7.91
C ALA A 263 53.34 7.47 -7.32
N LYS A 264 53.28 7.07 -6.03
CA LYS A 264 54.36 6.35 -5.34
C LYS A 264 54.61 4.97 -5.96
N ILE A 265 53.57 4.25 -6.34
CA ILE A 265 53.70 2.96 -7.04
C ILE A 265 54.39 3.15 -8.40
N LEU A 266 53.93 4.11 -9.21
CA LEU A 266 54.53 4.40 -10.52
C LEU A 266 55.97 4.90 -10.42
N GLN A 267 56.34 5.54 -9.31
CA GLN A 267 57.72 5.95 -9.03
C GLN A 267 58.65 4.74 -8.82
N GLY A 268 58.13 3.63 -8.28
CA GLY A 268 58.88 2.39 -8.07
C GLY A 268 58.96 1.46 -9.28
N ILE A 269 58.13 1.68 -10.31
CA ILE A 269 58.12 0.84 -11.53
C ILE A 269 59.11 1.40 -12.54
N GLU A 270 60.21 0.69 -12.77
CA GLU A 270 61.20 1.08 -13.76
C GLU A 270 60.90 0.52 -15.16
N VAL A 271 61.06 1.36 -16.18
CA VAL A 271 60.93 0.96 -17.59
C VAL A 271 62.25 1.21 -18.30
N SER A 272 62.88 0.14 -18.78
CA SER A 272 64.12 0.18 -19.54
C SER A 272 63.89 0.74 -20.95
N THR A 273 64.77 1.64 -21.39
CA THR A 273 64.76 2.18 -22.77
C THR A 273 65.66 1.40 -23.73
N LYS A 274 66.05 0.17 -23.39
CA LYS A 274 66.94 -0.70 -24.23
C LYS A 274 66.52 -0.79 -25.69
N VAL A 275 65.24 -0.61 -25.98
CA VAL A 275 64.67 -0.71 -27.33
C VAL A 275 65.20 0.38 -28.29
N PHE A 276 65.78 1.49 -27.82
CA PHE A 276 66.27 2.61 -28.66
C PHE A 276 67.77 2.86 -28.63
N GLN A 277 68.56 2.02 -27.97
CA GLN A 277 70.02 2.19 -28.04
C GLN A 277 70.51 1.66 -29.39
N LYS A 278 70.83 2.58 -30.31
CA LYS A 278 71.49 2.26 -31.59
C LYS A 278 72.85 1.58 -31.38
N ASP A 279 73.47 1.82 -30.24
CA ASP A 279 74.74 1.21 -29.82
C ASP A 279 74.51 0.26 -28.65
N LYS A 280 74.70 -1.05 -28.88
CA LYS A 280 74.48 -2.12 -27.89
C LYS A 280 75.50 -2.13 -26.75
N THR A 281 76.49 -1.24 -26.77
CA THR A 281 77.58 -1.18 -25.79
C THR A 281 77.36 -0.15 -24.67
N GLN A 282 76.33 0.70 -24.76
CA GLN A 282 75.98 1.63 -23.69
C GLN A 282 75.08 1.00 -22.61
N PRO A 283 75.22 1.38 -21.32
CA PRO A 283 74.38 0.86 -20.26
C PRO A 283 72.92 1.28 -20.45
N SER A 284 72.01 0.33 -20.25
CA SER A 284 70.58 0.57 -20.30
C SER A 284 70.14 1.54 -19.22
N VAL A 285 69.54 2.65 -19.62
CA VAL A 285 68.89 3.56 -18.67
C VAL A 285 67.45 3.10 -18.46
N ALA A 286 67.05 2.96 -17.20
CA ALA A 286 65.66 2.74 -16.82
C ALA A 286 65.10 4.01 -16.17
N TYR A 287 63.84 4.32 -16.46
CA TYR A 287 63.17 5.47 -15.89
C TYR A 287 61.94 5.03 -15.12
N PRO A 288 61.62 5.67 -13.97
CA PRO A 288 60.35 5.49 -13.30
C PRO A 288 59.18 5.74 -14.25
N LEU A 289 58.15 4.92 -14.16
CA LEU A 289 56.95 5.02 -14.97
C LEU A 289 56.24 6.36 -14.73
N LEU A 290 56.31 6.91 -13.52
CA LEU A 290 55.79 8.25 -13.21
C LEU A 290 56.49 9.36 -14.02
N ARG A 291 57.82 9.26 -14.18
CA ARG A 291 58.60 10.21 -14.98
C ARG A 291 58.24 10.09 -16.46
N LEU A 292 58.06 8.87 -16.96
CA LEU A 292 57.65 8.63 -18.34
C LEU A 292 56.21 9.12 -18.61
N LEU A 293 55.28 8.90 -17.68
CA LEU A 293 53.91 9.43 -17.76
C LEU A 293 53.91 10.96 -17.87
N SER A 294 54.74 11.63 -17.08
CA SER A 294 54.87 13.10 -17.10
C SER A 294 55.55 13.61 -18.38
N ALA A 295 56.63 12.97 -18.82
CA ALA A 295 57.40 13.39 -20.01
C ALA A 295 56.70 13.09 -21.34
N LEU A 296 55.79 12.10 -21.36
CA LEU A 296 55.08 11.65 -22.57
C LEU A 296 53.60 12.04 -22.55
N ARG A 297 53.23 12.97 -21.66
CA ARG A 297 51.84 13.38 -21.40
C ARG A 297 51.08 13.76 -22.66
N ASP A 298 51.69 14.50 -23.58
CA ASP A 298 51.00 14.99 -24.78
C ASP A 298 50.59 13.83 -25.68
N SER A 299 51.53 12.93 -25.98
CA SER A 299 51.29 11.72 -26.76
C SER A 299 50.25 10.80 -26.10
N LEU A 300 50.28 10.65 -24.77
CA LEU A 300 49.35 9.81 -24.02
C LEU A 300 47.92 10.41 -23.93
N ILE A 301 47.79 11.74 -23.88
CA ILE A 301 46.51 12.45 -23.88
C ILE A 301 45.85 12.40 -25.27
N THR A 302 46.63 12.64 -26.34
CA THR A 302 46.14 12.55 -27.72
C THR A 302 45.87 11.10 -28.13
N GLY A 303 46.61 10.17 -27.54
CA GLY A 303 46.56 8.73 -27.76
C GLY A 303 47.66 8.26 -28.73
N VAL A 304 48.18 7.06 -28.47
CA VAL A 304 49.29 6.45 -29.22
C VAL A 304 48.80 5.16 -29.88
N ALA A 305 49.00 5.05 -31.19
CA ALA A 305 48.50 3.94 -32.00
C ALA A 305 49.65 3.05 -32.52
N ASN A 306 49.39 1.76 -32.70
CA ASN A 306 50.35 0.81 -33.27
C ASN A 306 50.21 0.65 -34.80
N ASN A 307 49.98 1.77 -35.51
CA ASN A 307 49.79 1.73 -36.95
C ASN A 307 51.12 1.62 -37.73
N PHE A 308 51.04 1.33 -39.03
CA PHE A 308 52.23 1.14 -39.88
C PHE A 308 53.14 2.38 -40.00
N ASN A 309 52.64 3.58 -39.68
CA ASN A 309 53.40 4.82 -39.70
C ASN A 309 53.84 5.27 -38.29
N ALA A 310 53.67 4.42 -37.27
CA ALA A 310 54.04 4.74 -35.89
C ALA A 310 55.55 4.97 -35.80
N THR A 311 55.95 6.03 -35.12
CA THR A 311 57.37 6.27 -34.87
C THR A 311 57.95 5.22 -33.93
N GLU A 312 59.27 5.10 -33.92
CA GLU A 312 60.00 4.34 -32.89
C GLU A 312 59.53 4.70 -31.47
N ARG A 313 59.36 6.00 -31.22
CA ARG A 313 58.81 6.54 -29.97
C ARG A 313 57.40 6.01 -29.68
N ASP A 314 56.48 6.11 -30.64
CA ASP A 314 55.09 5.67 -30.48
C ASP A 314 55.00 4.17 -30.19
N THR A 315 55.82 3.38 -30.88
CA THR A 315 55.91 1.93 -30.70
C THR A 315 56.33 1.59 -29.27
N PHE A 316 57.30 2.31 -28.70
CA PHE A 316 57.67 2.07 -27.30
C PHE A 316 56.64 2.51 -26.31
N ILE A 317 56.02 3.67 -26.52
CA ILE A 317 54.95 4.11 -25.63
C ILE A 317 53.85 3.04 -25.64
N TYR A 318 53.46 2.58 -26.83
CA TYR A 318 52.40 1.57 -27.01
C TYR A 318 52.72 0.22 -26.36
N TYR A 319 53.93 -0.32 -26.54
CA TYR A 319 54.25 -1.68 -26.09
C TYR A 319 54.92 -1.75 -24.70
N ASN A 320 55.56 -0.69 -24.23
CA ASN A 320 56.36 -0.73 -23.01
C ASN A 320 55.84 0.18 -21.88
N VAL A 321 55.11 1.25 -22.22
CA VAL A 321 54.59 2.22 -21.25
C VAL A 321 53.09 2.01 -21.02
N CYS A 322 52.27 2.04 -22.06
CA CYS A 322 50.82 1.93 -21.98
C CYS A 322 50.32 0.67 -21.27
N PRO A 323 50.87 -0.55 -21.48
CA PRO A 323 50.38 -1.74 -20.80
C PRO A 323 50.62 -1.67 -19.28
N LYS A 324 51.72 -1.04 -18.85
CA LYS A 324 52.00 -0.84 -17.43
C LYS A 324 51.08 0.22 -16.81
N LEU A 325 50.69 1.24 -17.58
CA LEU A 325 49.68 2.22 -17.15
C LEU A 325 48.26 1.63 -17.13
N GLU A 326 47.95 0.70 -18.03
CA GLU A 326 46.66 0.00 -18.10
C GLU A 326 46.41 -0.88 -16.87
N ILE A 327 47.44 -1.53 -16.32
CA ILE A 327 47.35 -2.30 -15.06
C ILE A 327 46.80 -1.44 -13.92
N HIS A 328 47.12 -0.14 -13.90
CA HIS A 328 46.64 0.82 -12.91
C HIS A 328 45.41 1.61 -13.38
N GLU A 329 44.75 1.17 -14.45
CA GLU A 329 43.59 1.83 -15.07
C GLU A 329 43.85 3.28 -15.52
N LEU A 330 45.12 3.66 -15.74
CA LEU A 330 45.53 5.01 -16.14
C LEU A 330 45.46 5.22 -17.66
N ALA A 331 45.65 4.14 -18.43
CA ALA A 331 45.51 4.09 -19.88
C ALA A 331 44.56 2.96 -20.25
N ALA A 332 43.86 3.08 -21.38
CA ALA A 332 42.98 2.04 -21.90
C ALA A 332 43.13 1.91 -23.40
N LEU A 333 42.96 0.68 -23.89
CA LEU A 333 42.95 0.37 -25.31
C LEU A 333 41.61 0.76 -25.94
N GLU A 334 41.66 1.61 -26.95
CA GLU A 334 40.54 2.09 -27.75
C GLU A 334 40.62 1.42 -29.14
N LYS A 335 39.55 0.69 -29.52
CA LYS A 335 39.42 0.17 -30.89
C LYS A 335 38.98 1.31 -31.81
N VAL A 336 39.79 1.63 -32.81
CA VAL A 336 39.45 2.66 -33.79
C VAL A 336 38.61 2.03 -34.89
N ALA A 337 37.41 2.57 -35.13
CA ALA A 337 36.47 2.02 -36.09
C ALA A 337 37.04 2.08 -37.53
N GLY A 338 36.94 0.97 -38.26
CA GLY A 338 37.30 0.89 -39.69
C GLY A 338 38.79 0.67 -39.99
N VAL A 339 39.63 0.44 -38.99
CA VAL A 339 41.07 0.17 -39.17
C VAL A 339 41.53 -1.03 -38.34
N GLN A 340 42.58 -1.72 -38.79
CA GLN A 340 43.12 -2.93 -38.14
C GLN A 340 44.03 -2.65 -36.94
N TRP A 341 44.44 -1.40 -36.74
CA TRP A 341 45.31 -0.99 -35.62
C TRP A 341 44.49 -0.44 -34.45
N GLN A 342 45.09 -0.46 -33.26
CA GLN A 342 44.48 -0.05 -32.01
C GLN A 342 45.23 1.14 -31.42
N ARG A 343 44.60 1.86 -30.48
CA ARG A 343 45.18 3.05 -29.85
C ARG A 343 45.04 2.99 -28.34
N TYR A 344 46.12 3.25 -27.61
CA TYR A 344 46.02 3.54 -26.18
C TYR A 344 45.75 5.03 -25.95
N ARG A 345 44.91 5.34 -24.96
CA ARG A 345 44.70 6.72 -24.49
C ARG A 345 44.57 6.75 -22.97
N LEU A 346 44.95 7.85 -22.34
CA LEU A 346 44.69 8.05 -20.92
C LEU A 346 43.18 8.04 -20.62
N THR A 347 42.84 7.31 -19.57
CA THR A 347 41.51 7.27 -18.97
C THR A 347 41.25 8.58 -18.20
N VAL A 348 40.03 8.73 -17.66
CA VAL A 348 39.71 9.84 -16.76
C VAL A 348 40.65 9.85 -15.54
N LYS A 349 41.01 8.66 -15.03
CA LYS A 349 41.95 8.46 -13.91
C LYS A 349 43.38 8.90 -14.28
N GLY A 350 43.87 8.50 -15.46
CA GLY A 350 45.17 8.93 -15.96
C GLY A 350 45.31 10.45 -16.08
N LYS A 351 44.25 11.13 -16.55
CA LYS A 351 44.23 12.59 -16.64
C LYS A 351 44.15 13.26 -15.26
N ALA A 352 43.40 12.68 -14.32
CA ALA A 352 43.34 13.18 -12.94
C ALA A 352 44.70 13.11 -12.24
N LEU A 353 45.47 12.03 -12.47
CA LEU A 353 46.84 11.90 -11.95
C LEU A 353 47.78 12.94 -12.54
N LEU A 354 47.73 13.20 -13.85
CA LEU A 354 48.53 14.28 -14.45
C LEU A 354 48.17 15.66 -13.87
N ALA A 355 46.88 15.96 -13.69
CA ALA A 355 46.44 17.21 -13.09
C ALA A 355 46.89 17.35 -11.63
N PHE A 356 46.93 16.24 -10.88
CA PHE A 356 47.47 16.20 -9.52
C PHE A 356 48.98 16.48 -9.48
N LEU A 357 49.76 15.85 -10.37
CA LEU A 357 51.21 16.09 -10.47
C LEU A 357 51.53 17.54 -10.88
N ASP A 358 50.71 18.15 -11.73
CA ASP A 358 50.85 19.58 -12.07
C ASP A 358 50.61 20.46 -10.83
N LYS A 359 49.61 20.14 -10.01
CA LYS A 359 49.28 20.88 -8.79
C LYS A 359 50.38 20.78 -7.73
N ASP A 360 51.02 19.61 -7.58
CA ASP A 360 52.15 19.43 -6.66
C ASP A 360 53.45 20.05 -7.20
N ASN A 361 53.68 20.03 -8.52
CA ASN A 361 54.82 20.72 -9.13
C ASN A 361 54.71 22.26 -9.04
N VAL A 362 53.50 22.82 -9.10
CA VAL A 362 53.30 24.27 -8.91
C VAL A 362 53.63 24.71 -7.48
N LYS A 363 53.40 23.84 -6.48
CA LYS A 363 53.80 24.10 -5.08
C LYS A 363 55.32 24.03 -4.89
N THR A 364 56.01 23.05 -5.48
CA THR A 364 57.47 22.91 -5.34
C THR A 364 58.28 24.00 -6.06
N VAL A 365 57.75 24.58 -7.15
CA VAL A 365 58.37 25.72 -7.85
C VAL A 365 58.14 27.06 -7.11
N GLN A 366 57.03 27.21 -6.37
CA GLN A 366 56.79 28.39 -5.52
C GLN A 366 57.66 28.39 -4.25
N ASP A 367 58.07 27.21 -3.77
CA ASP A 367 58.87 27.05 -2.54
C ASP A 367 60.39 27.02 -2.78
N SER A 368 60.88 27.05 -4.03
CA SER A 368 62.32 27.07 -4.34
C SER A 368 62.77 28.39 -4.98
N LYS A 369 63.59 29.17 -4.23
CA LYS A 369 64.26 30.40 -4.72
C LYS A 369 65.24 30.09 -5.87
N PRO A 370 65.49 31.05 -6.78
CA PRO A 370 66.40 30.87 -7.90
C PRO A 370 67.86 30.91 -7.42
N SER A 371 68.61 29.83 -7.64
CA SER A 371 70.07 29.85 -7.55
C SER A 371 70.66 28.88 -8.57
N GLU A 372 71.70 29.37 -9.24
CA GLU A 372 72.37 28.83 -10.42
C GLU A 372 72.91 27.41 -10.25
N ALA A 373 72.54 26.52 -11.18
CA ALA A 373 73.45 25.61 -11.85
C ALA A 373 72.72 25.00 -13.06
N VAL A 374 73.04 25.54 -14.24
CA VAL A 374 72.78 24.88 -15.52
C VAL A 374 73.52 23.56 -15.52
N GLN A 375 72.80 22.44 -15.37
CA GLN A 375 73.22 21.17 -15.96
C GLN A 375 72.01 20.52 -16.62
N ALA A 376 72.10 20.45 -17.95
CA ALA A 376 71.11 19.89 -18.84
C ALA A 376 70.67 18.49 -18.36
N ALA A 377 69.38 18.34 -18.05
CA ALA A 377 68.79 17.01 -18.08
C ALA A 377 68.93 16.49 -19.53
N PRO A 378 69.50 15.29 -19.74
CA PRO A 378 69.79 14.80 -21.08
C PRO A 378 68.47 14.77 -21.83
N ALA A 379 68.43 15.44 -22.98
CA ALA A 379 67.35 15.29 -23.92
C ALA A 379 67.11 13.80 -24.11
N LEU A 380 65.96 13.28 -23.67
CA LEU A 380 65.50 11.96 -24.06
C LEU A 380 65.66 11.94 -25.59
N ALA A 381 66.58 11.11 -26.09
CA ALA A 381 67.04 11.08 -27.47
C ALA A 381 65.96 10.54 -28.41
N LEU A 382 64.81 11.22 -28.43
CA LEU A 382 63.59 10.89 -29.14
C LEU A 382 63.08 12.11 -29.94
N ASN A 383 63.86 13.20 -30.01
CA ASN A 383 63.59 14.38 -30.83
C ASN A 383 64.49 14.37 -32.08
N ALA A 384 64.12 13.55 -33.07
CA ALA A 384 64.54 13.76 -34.45
C ALA A 384 63.32 13.54 -35.34
N ASN A 385 62.82 14.61 -35.94
CA ASN A 385 61.65 14.61 -36.81
C ASN A 385 62.08 14.98 -38.23
N PRO A 386 61.99 14.10 -39.23
CA PRO A 386 61.96 14.51 -40.63
C PRO A 386 60.53 14.40 -41.17
N SER A 387 59.93 15.57 -41.40
CA SER A 387 58.82 15.82 -42.33
C SER A 387 59.17 15.36 -43.78
N PRO A 388 58.22 15.20 -44.76
CA PRO A 388 57.10 16.10 -44.98
C PRO A 388 55.73 15.51 -45.44
N ARG A 389 54.70 16.30 -45.13
CA ARG A 389 53.33 16.25 -45.65
C ARG A 389 53.29 16.22 -47.19
N LYS A 390 52.54 15.28 -47.77
CA LYS A 390 51.87 15.48 -49.07
C LYS A 390 50.36 15.51 -48.88
N LYS A 391 49.78 16.69 -49.14
CA LYS A 391 48.33 16.93 -49.29
C LYS A 391 47.79 16.11 -50.46
N ARG A 392 46.59 15.53 -50.32
CA ARG A 392 45.73 15.25 -51.48
C ARG A 392 44.24 15.24 -51.11
N THR A 393 43.62 16.40 -51.40
CA THR A 393 42.32 16.61 -52.06
C THR A 393 41.17 15.64 -51.79
N VAL A 394 40.14 16.22 -51.16
CA VAL A 394 38.74 15.80 -51.16
C VAL A 394 38.20 15.70 -52.60
N LYS A 395 37.51 14.60 -52.92
CA LYS A 395 36.47 14.59 -53.95
C LYS A 395 35.17 14.10 -53.31
N SER A 396 34.20 15.00 -53.34
CA SER A 396 32.79 14.81 -53.05
C SER A 396 32.07 14.15 -54.22
N SER A 397 31.24 13.15 -53.94
CA SER A 397 30.08 12.73 -54.72
C SER A 397 29.21 11.90 -53.76
N GLY A 398 27.98 12.23 -53.38
CA GLY A 398 26.99 13.02 -54.11
C GLY A 398 26.18 12.09 -55.02
N VAL A 399 24.98 11.76 -54.55
CA VAL A 399 23.78 11.36 -55.30
C VAL A 399 23.69 9.88 -55.72
N SER A 400 22.83 9.11 -55.04
CA SER A 400 21.50 8.67 -55.52
C SER A 400 20.96 7.57 -54.62
#